data_AF-A0A6J4UHX7-F1
#
_entry.id   AF-A0A6J4UHX7-F1
#
_cell.length_a   1.000
_cell.length_b   1.000
_cell.length_c   1.000
_cell.angle_alpha   90.00
_cell.angle_beta   90.00
_cell.angle_gamma   90.00
#
_symmetry.space_group_name_H-M   'P 1'
#
loop_
_entity.id
_entity.type
_entity.pdbx_description
1 polymer ?
#
loop_
_entity_poly.entity_id
_entity_poly.type
_entity_poly.pdbx_seq_one_letter_code
_entity_poly.pdbx_strand_id
1 'polypeptide(L)'
;MVIAVWALLIVLALPFLPRIEEPLKVGGFSSDTSEGSRAAVVLQRELGFSPSSMVLIYESDTLPATEPAFQEQVADSLANITDLSFVRDVV
;
A
#
# COMPACT_ATOMS: atom_id res chain seq x y z
N MET A 1 -11.87 45.19 8.05
CA MET A 1 -11.56 44.71 6.68
C MET A 1 -10.54 43.58 6.67
N VAL A 2 -9.40 43.72 7.37
CA VAL A 2 -8.34 42.69 7.45
C VAL A 2 -8.88 41.30 7.81
N ILE A 3 -9.75 41.20 8.83
CA ILE A 3 -10.33 39.92 9.27
C ILE A 3 -11.18 39.27 8.17
N ALA A 4 -11.96 40.06 7.43
CA ALA A 4 -12.80 39.54 6.35
C ALA A 4 -11.97 39.01 5.18
N VAL A 5 -10.86 39.68 4.86
CA VAL A 5 -9.92 39.22 3.83
C VAL A 5 -9.26 37.91 4.25
N TRP A 6 -8.83 37.78 5.50
CA TRP A 6 -8.26 36.53 6.02
C TRP A 6 -9.27 35.39 6.06
N ALA A 7 -10.50 35.66 6.50
CA ALA A 7 -11.58 34.66 6.49
C ALA A 7 -11.86 34.17 5.06
N LEU A 8 -11.89 35.08 4.09
CA LEU A 8 -12.08 34.73 2.68
C LEU A 8 -10.94 33.85 2.15
N LEU A 9 -9.68 34.19 2.47
CA LEU A 9 -8.51 33.39 2.08
C LEU A 9 -8.53 31.98 2.68
N ILE A 10 -8.95 31.84 3.95
CA ILE A 10 -9.09 30.54 4.60
C ILE A 10 -10.18 29.70 3.92
N VAL A 11 -11.34 30.30 3.62
CA VAL A 11 -12.44 29.62 2.93
C VAL A 11 -12.01 29.17 1.51
N LEU A 12 -11.25 30.01 0.80
CA LEU A 12 -10.68 29.68 -0.50
C LEU A 12 -9.65 28.54 -0.44
N ALA A 13 -9.01 28.31 0.71
CA ALA A 13 -8.05 27.22 0.93
C ALA A 13 -8.73 25.87 1.26
N LEU A 14 -9.96 25.87 1.78
CA LEU A 14 -10.71 24.65 2.11
C LEU A 14 -10.82 23.61 0.98
N PRO A 15 -11.10 23.95 -0.29
CA PRO A 15 -11.14 22.96 -1.38
C PRO A 15 -9.77 22.33 -1.69
N PHE A 16 -8.67 22.91 -1.20
CA PHE A 16 -7.32 22.38 -1.39
C PHE A 16 -6.87 21.45 -0.25
N LEU A 17 -7.57 21.42 0.89
CA LEU A 17 -7.26 20.53 2.02
C LEU A 17 -7.15 19.04 1.62
N PRO A 18 -8.10 18.48 0.83
CA PRO A 18 -8.03 17.08 0.42
C PRO A 18 -6.79 16.72 -0.41
N ARG A 19 -6.10 17.72 -0.99
CA ARG A 19 -4.90 17.52 -1.82
C ARG A 19 -3.59 17.65 -1.05
N ILE A 20 -3.65 18.01 0.24
CA ILE A 20 -2.46 18.19 1.07
C ILE A 20 -1.80 16.83 1.40
N GLU A 21 -2.57 15.74 1.34
CA GLU A 21 -2.08 14.40 1.66
C GLU A 21 -1.21 13.79 0.54
N GLU A 22 -1.43 14.16 -0.73
CA GLU A 22 -0.66 13.65 -1.88
C GLU A 22 0.86 13.91 -1.82
N PRO A 23 1.34 15.11 -1.46
CA PRO A 23 2.79 15.36 -1.34
C PRO A 23 3.39 14.87 -0.02
N LEU A 24 2.58 14.49 0.97
CA LEU A 24 3.05 13.93 2.25
C LEU A 24 3.44 12.46 2.06
N LYS A 25 4.49 12.23 1.28
CA LYS A 25 5.08 10.90 1.13
C LYS A 25 5.64 10.47 2.49
N VAL A 26 5.25 9.28 2.94
CA VAL A 26 5.74 8.63 4.18
C VAL A 26 7.24 8.25 4.13
N GLY A 27 7.97 8.70 3.10
CA GLY A 27 9.29 8.22 2.70
C GLY A 27 10.49 9.12 3.03
N GLY A 28 10.43 9.95 4.08
CA GLY A 28 11.55 10.83 4.47
C GLY A 28 12.87 10.12 4.85
N PHE A 29 12.84 8.80 4.96
CA PHE A 29 13.98 7.94 5.28
C PHE A 29 14.64 7.31 4.04
N SER A 30 14.17 7.64 2.83
CA SER A 30 14.74 7.13 1.58
C SER A 30 14.81 8.26 0.56
N SER A 31 15.94 8.36 -0.15
CA SER A 31 16.08 9.26 -1.29
C SER A 31 16.15 8.46 -2.58
N ASP A 32 15.41 8.90 -3.60
CA ASP A 32 15.38 8.26 -4.93
C ASP A 32 16.77 8.21 -5.59
N THR A 33 17.70 9.04 -5.11
CA THR A 33 19.10 9.10 -5.57
C THR A 33 20.06 8.25 -4.75
N SER A 34 19.61 7.61 -3.67
CA SER A 34 20.48 6.77 -2.85
C SER A 34 20.92 5.51 -3.61
N GLU A 35 22.11 5.02 -3.29
CA GLU A 35 22.60 3.74 -3.82
C GLU A 35 21.70 2.57 -3.40
N GLY A 36 21.07 2.65 -2.21
CA GLY A 36 20.06 1.68 -1.77
C GLY A 36 18.83 1.62 -2.67
N SER A 37 18.28 2.79 -3.05
CA SER A 37 17.16 2.88 -4.00
C SER A 37 17.54 2.34 -5.39
N ARG A 38 18.76 2.63 -5.85
CA ARG A 38 19.27 2.11 -7.14
C ARG A 38 19.43 0.59 -7.11
N ALA A 39 20.01 0.05 -6.04
CA ALA A 39 20.16 -1.39 -5.85
C ALA A 39 18.79 -2.10 -5.83
N ALA A 40 17.80 -1.53 -5.13
CA ALA A 40 16.44 -2.08 -5.11
C ALA A 40 15.80 -2.15 -6.51
N VAL A 41 16.02 -1.13 -7.36
CA VAL A 41 15.55 -1.14 -8.76
C VAL A 41 16.23 -2.24 -9.58
N VAL A 42 17.54 -2.46 -9.38
CA VAL A 42 18.27 -3.55 -10.05
C VAL A 42 17.72 -4.91 -9.61
N LEU A 43 17.52 -5.11 -8.30
CA LEU A 43 16.91 -6.34 -7.77
C LEU A 43 15.50 -6.58 -8.33
N GLN A 44 14.68 -5.53 -8.44
CA GLN A 44 13.34 -5.64 -9.01
C GLN A 44 13.36 -6.03 -10.49
N ARG A 45 14.29 -5.45 -11.26
CA ARG A 45 14.42 -5.68 -12.70
C ARG A 45 15.03 -7.03 -13.03
N GLU A 46 16.09 -7.43 -12.34
CA GLU A 46 16.89 -8.61 -12.68
C GLU A 46 16.45 -9.87 -11.94
N LEU A 47 16.02 -9.73 -10.68
CA LEU A 47 15.67 -10.87 -9.82
C LEU A 47 14.17 -10.96 -9.51
N GLY A 48 13.36 -10.06 -10.06
CA GLY A 48 11.92 -10.06 -9.83
C GLY A 48 11.52 -9.59 -8.43
N PHE A 49 12.42 -8.98 -7.65
CA PHE A 49 12.16 -8.56 -6.27
C PHE A 49 10.90 -7.66 -6.16
N SER A 50 9.96 -8.04 -5.29
CA SER A 50 8.80 -7.20 -4.98
C SER A 50 9.15 -6.24 -3.85
N PRO A 51 9.08 -4.90 -4.06
CA PRO A 51 9.39 -3.92 -3.02
C PRO A 51 8.31 -3.84 -1.93
N SER A 52 7.21 -4.57 -2.10
CA SER A 52 6.09 -4.60 -1.15
C SER A 52 5.67 -6.04 -0.93
N SER A 53 5.56 -6.41 0.35
CA SER A 53 4.97 -7.68 0.79
C SER A 53 3.79 -7.38 1.70
N MET A 54 2.77 -8.21 1.62
CA MET A 54 1.59 -8.15 2.48
C MET A 54 1.41 -9.51 3.13
N VAL A 55 1.20 -9.54 4.43
CA VAL A 55 0.98 -10.77 5.21
C VAL A 55 -0.48 -10.79 5.66
N LEU A 56 -1.22 -11.83 5.28
CA LEU A 56 -2.59 -12.07 5.72
C LEU A 56 -2.57 -13.19 6.75
N ILE A 57 -3.25 -12.98 7.88
CA ILE A 57 -3.42 -13.98 8.93
C ILE A 57 -4.90 -14.34 8.95
N TYR A 58 -5.19 -15.63 8.73
CA TYR A 58 -6.56 -16.16 8.76
C TYR A 58 -6.85 -16.78 10.12
N GLU A 59 -8.05 -16.51 10.63
CA GLU A 59 -8.55 -17.02 11.91
C GLU A 59 -10.00 -17.49 11.73
N SER A 60 -10.40 -18.51 12.49
CA SER A 60 -11.78 -18.98 12.56
C SER A 60 -12.08 -19.56 13.95
N ASP A 61 -13.23 -19.19 14.50
CA ASP A 61 -13.73 -19.71 15.78
C ASP A 61 -14.25 -21.15 15.68
N THR A 62 -14.72 -21.54 14.49
CA THR A 62 -15.45 -22.80 14.27
C THR A 62 -14.66 -23.82 13.48
N LEU A 63 -13.64 -23.39 12.73
CA LEU A 63 -12.91 -24.23 11.79
C LEU A 63 -11.41 -24.24 12.15
N PRO A 64 -10.88 -25.38 12.65
CA PRO A 64 -9.47 -25.50 12.96
C PRO A 64 -8.60 -25.36 11.71
N ALA A 65 -7.48 -24.63 11.82
CA ALA A 65 -6.54 -24.44 10.71
C ALA A 65 -5.90 -25.74 10.19
N THR A 66 -5.94 -26.82 10.97
CA THR A 66 -5.45 -28.15 10.58
C THR A 66 -6.41 -28.91 9.68
N GLU A 67 -7.67 -28.46 9.55
CA GLU A 67 -8.66 -29.15 8.72
C GLU A 67 -8.53 -28.75 7.24
N PRO A 68 -8.73 -29.71 6.30
CA PRO A 68 -8.65 -29.43 4.87
C PRO A 68 -9.61 -28.31 4.40
N ALA A 69 -10.80 -28.24 5.00
CA ALA A 69 -11.80 -27.23 4.67
C ALA A 69 -11.35 -25.80 4.99
N PHE A 70 -10.50 -25.60 6.00
CA PHE A 70 -9.92 -24.29 6.30
C PHE A 70 -8.97 -23.87 5.17
N GLN A 71 -8.11 -24.81 4.75
CA GLN A 71 -7.13 -24.57 3.70
C GLN A 71 -7.78 -24.30 2.33
N GLU A 72 -8.87 -25.01 2.02
CA GLU A 72 -9.68 -24.73 0.82
C GLU A 72 -10.26 -23.31 0.85
N GLN A 73 -10.84 -22.87 1.97
CA GLN A 73 -11.39 -21.51 2.07
C GLN A 73 -10.31 -20.42 1.94
N VAL A 74 -9.13 -20.66 2.50
CA VAL A 74 -7.98 -19.76 2.32
C VAL A 74 -7.58 -19.72 0.84
N ALA A 75 -7.44 -20.87 0.19
CA ALA A 75 -7.09 -20.94 -1.23
C ALA A 75 -8.12 -20.23 -2.12
N ASP A 76 -9.42 -20.46 -1.87
CA ASP A 76 -10.52 -19.81 -2.60
C ASP A 76 -10.49 -18.29 -2.44
N SER A 77 -10.18 -17.80 -1.23
CA SER A 77 -10.07 -16.36 -0.97
C SER A 77 -8.92 -15.69 -1.74
N LEU A 78 -7.84 -16.43 -1.99
CA LEU A 78 -6.66 -15.96 -2.71
C LEU A 78 -6.78 -16.14 -4.24
N ALA A 79 -7.67 -17.01 -4.72
CA ALA A 79 -7.76 -17.41 -6.13
C ALA A 79 -7.83 -16.22 -7.09
N ASN A 80 -8.67 -15.22 -6.79
CA ASN A 80 -8.87 -14.04 -7.64
C ASN A 80 -7.78 -12.96 -7.46
N ILE A 81 -6.95 -13.05 -6.43
CA ILE A 81 -5.89 -12.06 -6.15
C ILE A 81 -4.74 -12.24 -7.14
N THR A 82 -4.46 -13.49 -7.53
CA THR A 82 -3.43 -13.85 -8.51
C THR A 82 -3.66 -13.25 -9.91
N ASP A 83 -4.91 -12.91 -10.24
CA ASP A 83 -5.29 -12.33 -11.54
C ASP A 83 -5.03 -10.81 -11.61
N LEU A 84 -4.71 -10.17 -10.48
CA LEU A 84 -4.49 -8.74 -10.42
C LEU A 84 -3.11 -8.38 -10.98
N SER A 85 -3.06 -7.44 -11.92
CA SER A 85 -1.84 -7.07 -12.65
C SER A 85 -0.70 -6.52 -11.78
N PHE A 86 -0.99 -6.18 -10.52
CA PHE A 86 -0.04 -5.65 -9.54
C PHE A 86 0.40 -6.69 -8.50
N VAL A 87 -0.14 -7.91 -8.54
CA VAL A 87 0.28 -9.02 -7.69
C VAL A 87 1.33 -9.81 -8.47
N ARG A 88 2.55 -9.87 -7.92
CA ARG A 88 3.64 -10.62 -8.56
C ARG A 88 3.65 -12.09 -8.14
N ASP A 89 3.35 -12.37 -6.87
CA ASP A 89 3.37 -13.72 -6.33
C ASP A 89 2.51 -13.82 -5.06
N VAL A 90 2.00 -15.02 -4.78
CA VAL A 90 1.28 -15.39 -3.56
C VAL A 90 1.93 -16.66 -3.04
N VAL A 91 2.53 -16.58 -1.85
CA VAL A 91 3.30 -17.67 -1.21
C VAL A 91 2.55 -18.23 -0.01
#